data_AF-A0A498QMW6-F1
#
_entry.id   AF-A0A498QMW6-F1
#
_cell.length_a   1.000
_cell.length_b   1.000
_cell.length_c   1.000
_cell.angle_alpha   90.00
_cell.angle_beta   90.00
_cell.angle_gamma   90.00
#
_symmetry.space_group_name_H-M   'P 1'
#
loop_
_entity.id
_entity.type
_entity.pdbx_description
1 polymer ?
#
loop_
_entity_poly.entity_id
_entity_poly.type
_entity_poly.pdbx_seq_one_letter_code
_entity_poly.pdbx_strand_id
1 'polypeptide(L)'
;MKWTTAAASLASCAVTIVTTAVTSIALPPAAHAKNGDTHITGEGLEQVLDCNDSTLLVNGTANIITAKGTCWAVTVMGSSNTVVADTVINDITVYGWDQTVFFKNGDPFIWDRGRELGMVNRLQRVGP
;
A
#
# COMPACT_ATOMS: atom_id res chain seq x y z
N MET A 1 34.48 -22.25 -68.14
CA MET A 1 35.47 -21.20 -67.81
C MET A 1 35.48 -21.03 -66.31
N LYS A 2 36.64 -21.25 -65.67
CA LYS A 2 36.86 -21.23 -64.22
C LYS A 2 37.20 -19.80 -63.78
N TRP A 3 36.35 -19.15 -62.98
CA TRP A 3 36.69 -17.90 -62.31
C TRP A 3 36.57 -18.09 -60.79
N THR A 4 37.73 -18.12 -60.13
CA THR A 4 37.96 -17.85 -58.71
C THR A 4 37.56 -16.41 -58.39
N THR A 5 37.06 -16.06 -57.20
CA THR A 5 37.72 -15.43 -56.01
C THR A 5 36.56 -14.73 -55.25
N ALA A 6 36.53 -14.34 -53.98
CA ALA A 6 37.43 -14.33 -52.83
C ALA A 6 36.54 -14.29 -51.57
N ALA A 7 37.05 -14.83 -50.46
CA ALA A 7 36.45 -14.73 -49.14
C ALA A 7 36.36 -13.28 -48.64
N ALA A 8 35.27 -12.95 -47.94
CA ALA A 8 35.23 -11.80 -47.04
C ALA A 8 34.78 -12.31 -45.66
N SER A 9 35.72 -12.30 -44.73
CA SER A 9 35.58 -12.66 -43.32
C SER A 9 34.67 -11.68 -42.58
N LEU A 10 33.52 -12.15 -42.09
CA LEU A 10 32.70 -11.44 -41.12
C LEU A 10 33.28 -11.73 -39.72
N ALA A 11 34.14 -10.83 -39.25
CA ALA A 11 34.61 -10.80 -37.88
C ALA A 11 33.88 -9.68 -37.10
N SER A 12 33.59 -9.97 -35.83
CA SER A 12 33.29 -9.03 -34.71
C SER A 12 31.87 -8.41 -34.74
N CYS A 13 31.07 -8.37 -33.68
CA CYS A 13 31.35 -8.40 -32.24
C CYS A 13 30.21 -9.13 -31.48
N ALA A 14 30.56 -9.97 -30.50
CA ALA A 14 29.61 -10.45 -29.51
C ALA A 14 29.32 -9.32 -28.51
N VAL A 15 28.11 -8.78 -28.53
CA VAL A 15 27.64 -7.83 -27.49
C VAL A 15 27.20 -8.66 -26.29
N THR A 16 28.05 -8.76 -25.27
CA THR A 16 27.66 -9.26 -23.96
C THR A 16 26.83 -8.18 -23.26
N ILE A 17 25.50 -8.32 -23.30
CA ILE A 17 24.58 -7.50 -22.52
C ILE A 17 24.63 -8.00 -21.07
N VAL A 18 25.43 -7.35 -20.23
CA VAL A 18 25.37 -7.51 -18.78
C VAL A 18 24.23 -6.62 -18.27
N THR A 19 23.01 -7.15 -18.25
CA THR A 19 21.88 -6.53 -17.56
C THR A 19 21.94 -6.86 -16.07
N THR A 20 22.73 -6.11 -15.31
CA THR A 20 22.53 -6.03 -13.86
C THR A 20 21.44 -4.98 -13.60
N ALA A 21 20.19 -5.33 -13.92
CA ALA A 21 19.04 -4.59 -13.43
C ALA A 21 18.79 -5.04 -11.98
N VAL A 22 19.41 -4.34 -11.04
CA VAL A 22 19.05 -4.48 -9.63
C VAL A 22 17.75 -3.71 -9.43
N THR A 23 16.63 -4.31 -9.81
CA THR A 23 15.33 -3.81 -9.41
C THR A 23 15.20 -4.06 -7.92
N SER A 24 15.36 -3.01 -7.12
CA SER A 24 14.92 -3.00 -5.72
C SER A 24 13.40 -3.08 -5.72
N ILE A 25 12.87 -4.29 -5.83
CA ILE A 25 11.46 -4.58 -5.61
C ILE A 25 11.28 -4.44 -4.10
N ALA A 26 10.71 -3.32 -3.66
CA ALA A 26 10.20 -3.22 -2.30
C ALA A 26 9.18 -4.35 -2.14
N LEU A 27 9.57 -5.41 -1.41
CA LEU A 27 8.65 -6.48 -1.04
C LEU A 27 7.47 -5.81 -0.32
N PRO A 28 6.22 -6.03 -0.75
CA PRO A 28 5.09 -5.54 0.01
C PRO A 28 5.21 -6.05 1.45
N PRO A 29 4.86 -5.24 2.47
CA PRO A 29 4.82 -5.67 3.86
C PRO A 29 4.12 -7.02 3.95
N ALA A 30 4.67 -7.94 4.74
CA ALA A 30 4.03 -9.22 4.96
C ALA A 30 2.61 -8.97 5.50
N ALA A 31 1.59 -9.40 4.74
CA ALA A 31 0.22 -9.31 5.18
C ALA A 31 0.01 -10.33 6.31
N HIS A 32 -0.02 -9.85 7.55
CA HIS A 32 -0.30 -10.66 8.72
C HIS A 32 -1.82 -10.70 8.94
N ALA A 33 -2.50 -11.66 8.33
CA ALA A 33 -3.90 -11.93 8.64
C ALA A 33 -3.97 -12.60 10.02
N LYS A 34 -4.60 -11.94 10.99
CA LYS A 34 -4.83 -12.48 12.33
C LYS A 34 -6.27 -12.95 12.42
N ASN A 35 -6.52 -14.06 13.13
CA ASN A 35 -7.90 -14.43 13.44
C ASN A 35 -8.48 -13.34 14.36
N GLY A 36 -9.40 -12.52 13.82
CA GLY A 36 -9.88 -11.30 14.48
C GLY A 36 -9.90 -10.05 13.60
N ASP A 37 -9.40 -10.12 12.36
CA ASP A 37 -9.43 -8.98 11.45
C ASP A 37 -10.87 -8.51 11.18
N THR A 38 -11.11 -7.20 11.37
CA THR A 38 -12.43 -6.60 11.22
C THR A 38 -12.57 -6.01 9.83
N HIS A 39 -13.63 -6.40 9.12
CA HIS A 39 -13.94 -5.90 7.79
C HIS A 39 -15.23 -5.10 7.83
N ILE A 40 -15.12 -3.80 7.57
CA ILE A 40 -16.27 -2.92 7.38
C ILE A 40 -16.42 -2.70 5.89
N THR A 41 -17.59 -3.05 5.35
CA THR A 41 -17.90 -2.83 3.94
C THR A 41 -19.29 -2.22 3.81
N GLY A 42 -19.38 -1.07 3.15
CA GLY A 42 -20.66 -0.39 2.95
C GLY A 42 -20.51 1.10 2.65
N GLU A 43 -21.62 1.81 2.76
CA GLU A 43 -21.70 3.24 2.49
C GLU A 43 -22.40 3.95 3.64
N GLY A 44 -21.87 5.10 4.06
CA GLY A 44 -22.48 5.94 5.10
C GLY A 44 -22.56 5.29 6.48
N LEU A 45 -21.74 4.28 6.75
CA LEU A 45 -21.75 3.58 8.04
C LEU A 45 -21.03 4.42 9.10
N GLU A 46 -21.60 4.49 10.29
CA GLU A 46 -20.95 5.06 11.47
C GLU A 46 -20.82 3.98 12.55
N GLN A 47 -19.58 3.63 12.90
CA GLN A 47 -19.32 2.51 13.81
C GLN A 47 -18.14 2.77 14.74
N VAL A 48 -18.25 2.22 15.94
CA VAL A 48 -17.17 2.16 16.93
C VAL A 48 -16.86 0.68 17.16
N LEU A 49 -15.59 0.33 17.07
CA LEU A 49 -15.11 -1.05 17.24
C LEU A 49 -13.79 -1.07 18.01
N ASP A 50 -13.45 -2.22 18.60
CA ASP A 50 -12.14 -2.48 19.19
C ASP A 50 -11.32 -3.35 18.23
N CYS A 51 -10.10 -2.90 17.92
CA CYS A 51 -9.21 -3.61 17.02
C CYS A 51 -8.59 -4.88 17.63
N ASN A 52 -8.46 -4.97 18.96
CA ASN A 52 -7.91 -6.14 19.66
C ASN A 52 -6.63 -6.74 19.02
N ASP A 53 -5.63 -5.89 18.77
CA ASP A 53 -4.35 -6.25 18.13
C ASP A 53 -4.49 -6.93 16.76
N SER A 54 -5.56 -6.64 16.03
CA SER A 54 -5.89 -7.20 14.71
C SER A 54 -5.96 -6.10 13.65
N THR A 55 -6.12 -6.48 12.39
CA THR A 55 -6.19 -5.55 11.27
C THR A 55 -7.62 -5.03 11.08
N LEU A 56 -7.75 -3.72 10.85
CA LEU A 56 -9.00 -3.10 10.44
C LEU A 56 -8.97 -2.82 8.93
N LEU A 57 -9.91 -3.40 8.19
CA LEU A 57 -10.18 -3.10 6.79
C LEU A 57 -11.49 -2.32 6.66
N VAL A 58 -11.42 -1.11 6.12
CA VAL A 58 -12.59 -0.28 5.80
C VAL A 58 -12.68 -0.13 4.29
N ASN A 59 -13.77 -0.61 3.71
CA ASN A 59 -14.01 -0.54 2.27
C ASN A 59 -15.37 0.08 1.95
N GLY A 60 -15.36 1.11 1.11
CA GLY A 60 -16.58 1.72 0.59
C GLY A 60 -16.53 3.23 0.62
N THR A 61 -17.68 3.86 0.91
CA THR A 61 -17.85 5.30 0.72
C THR A 61 -18.45 5.98 1.94
N ALA A 62 -17.91 7.15 2.31
CA ALA A 62 -18.48 8.00 3.36
C ALA A 62 -18.67 7.30 4.72
N ASN A 63 -17.86 6.28 5.03
CA ASN A 63 -17.91 5.60 6.32
C ASN A 63 -17.13 6.38 7.37
N ILE A 64 -17.63 6.41 8.61
CA ILE A 64 -17.02 7.05 9.77
C ILE A 64 -16.75 5.98 10.83
N ILE A 65 -15.49 5.60 10.98
CA ILE A 65 -15.09 4.48 11.85
C ILE A 65 -14.20 4.98 12.97
N THR A 66 -14.59 4.68 14.21
CA THR A 66 -13.75 4.90 15.39
C THR A 66 -13.17 3.57 15.85
N ALA A 67 -11.87 3.40 15.69
CA ALA A 67 -11.13 2.21 16.09
C ALA A 67 -10.48 2.42 17.46
N LYS A 68 -10.94 1.63 18.44
CA LYS A 68 -10.45 1.61 19.81
C LYS A 68 -9.36 0.58 20.00
N GLY A 69 -8.58 0.78 21.06
CA GLY A 69 -7.49 -0.13 21.42
C GLY A 69 -6.31 -0.05 20.44
N THR A 70 -5.59 -1.16 20.31
CA THR A 70 -4.45 -1.29 19.42
C THR A 70 -4.88 -1.99 18.14
N CYS A 71 -4.71 -1.34 17.01
CA CYS A 71 -4.81 -1.95 15.69
C CYS A 71 -3.42 -2.39 15.25
N TRP A 72 -3.29 -3.61 14.76
CA TRP A 72 -2.06 -4.04 14.11
C TRP A 72 -1.83 -3.17 12.87
N ALA A 73 -2.80 -3.15 11.96
CA ALA A 73 -2.78 -2.35 10.74
C ALA A 73 -4.16 -1.76 10.45
N VAL A 74 -4.20 -0.68 9.68
CA VAL A 74 -5.43 -0.04 9.20
C VAL A 74 -5.35 0.10 7.69
N THR A 75 -6.26 -0.56 6.97
CA THR A 75 -6.40 -0.41 5.52
C THR A 75 -7.72 0.26 5.19
N VAL A 76 -7.67 1.33 4.39
CA VAL A 76 -8.86 2.06 3.96
C VAL A 76 -8.94 2.06 2.43
N MET A 77 -10.11 1.75 1.89
CA MET A 77 -10.37 1.61 0.46
C MET A 77 -11.66 2.36 0.08
N GLY A 78 -11.62 3.08 -1.05
CA GLY A 78 -12.79 3.71 -1.68
C GLY A 78 -12.73 5.24 -1.70
N SER A 79 -13.77 5.91 -1.19
CA SER A 79 -13.89 7.38 -1.24
C SER A 79 -14.47 8.01 0.03
N SER A 80 -13.90 9.13 0.48
CA SER A 80 -14.45 9.92 1.59
C SER A 80 -14.68 9.17 2.91
N ASN A 81 -13.92 8.11 3.21
CA ASN A 81 -14.02 7.47 4.53
C ASN A 81 -13.18 8.24 5.55
N THR A 82 -13.67 8.27 6.78
CA THR A 82 -12.99 8.83 7.94
C THR A 82 -12.73 7.73 8.96
N VAL A 83 -11.48 7.52 9.33
CA VAL A 83 -11.07 6.55 10.35
C VAL A 83 -10.31 7.28 11.45
N VAL A 84 -10.73 7.08 12.70
CA VAL A 84 -10.05 7.60 13.89
C VAL A 84 -9.61 6.43 14.75
N ALA A 85 -8.30 6.16 14.78
CA ALA A 85 -7.70 5.06 15.53
C ALA A 85 -7.00 5.55 16.81
N ASP A 86 -7.08 4.77 17.89
CA ASP A 86 -6.34 5.07 19.11
C ASP A 86 -4.84 4.74 18.96
N THR A 87 -4.48 3.50 18.60
CA THR A 87 -3.07 3.10 18.39
C THR A 87 -2.94 2.26 17.13
N VAL A 88 -1.94 2.53 16.27
CA VAL A 88 -1.62 1.69 15.10
C VAL A 88 -0.13 1.36 15.07
N ILE A 89 0.24 0.08 15.08
CA ILE A 89 1.64 -0.32 15.33
C ILE A 89 2.42 -0.79 14.09
N ASN A 90 1.76 -1.29 13.05
CA ASN A 90 2.44 -1.82 11.85
C ASN A 90 2.36 -0.84 10.68
N ASP A 91 1.18 -0.67 10.10
CA ASP A 91 1.00 0.16 8.91
C ASP A 91 -0.39 0.77 8.81
N ILE A 92 -0.45 1.90 8.10
CA ILE A 92 -1.67 2.53 7.62
C ILE A 92 -1.58 2.58 6.11
N THR A 93 -2.42 1.80 5.44
CA THR A 93 -2.46 1.72 3.98
C THR A 93 -3.76 2.30 3.46
N VAL A 94 -3.68 3.28 2.55
CA VAL A 94 -4.84 3.99 2.02
C VAL A 94 -4.89 3.86 0.51
N TYR A 95 -5.97 3.27 0.01
CA TYR A 95 -6.33 3.18 -1.40
C TYR A 95 -7.54 4.06 -1.68
N GLY A 96 -7.42 4.95 -2.66
CA GLY A 96 -8.51 5.83 -3.08
C GLY A 96 -8.26 7.29 -2.75
N TRP A 97 -9.35 8.06 -2.62
CA TRP A 97 -9.31 9.52 -2.53
C TRP A 97 -10.19 10.07 -1.41
N ASP A 98 -9.86 11.27 -0.95
CA ASP A 98 -10.55 12.00 0.13
C ASP A 98 -10.67 11.20 1.42
N GLN A 99 -9.74 10.27 1.65
CA GLN A 99 -9.69 9.50 2.88
C GLN A 99 -9.10 10.37 3.99
N THR A 100 -9.68 10.26 5.17
CA THR A 100 -9.18 10.91 6.38
C THR A 100 -8.86 9.85 7.41
N VAL A 101 -7.57 9.66 7.72
CA VAL A 101 -7.13 8.71 8.74
C VAL A 101 -6.37 9.46 9.83
N PHE A 102 -6.96 9.48 11.02
CA PHE A 102 -6.36 10.03 12.21
C PHE A 102 -5.96 8.91 13.16
N PHE A 103 -4.76 9.00 13.73
CA PHE A 103 -4.30 8.06 14.76
C PHE A 103 -3.64 8.82 15.91
N LYS A 104 -3.75 8.30 17.14
CA LYS A 104 -3.16 8.98 18.31
C LYS A 104 -1.76 8.47 18.62
N ASN A 105 -1.62 7.15 18.76
CA ASN A 105 -0.40 6.47 19.20
C ASN A 105 0.13 5.47 18.16
N GLY A 106 1.31 4.90 18.43
CA GLY A 106 2.01 3.96 17.55
C GLY A 106 3.14 4.64 16.78
N ASP A 107 3.69 4.03 15.74
CA ASP A 107 4.58 4.65 14.73
C ASP A 107 4.46 3.85 13.43
N PRO A 108 3.28 3.84 12.80
CA PRO A 108 3.01 2.96 11.68
C PRO A 108 3.72 3.45 10.42
N PHE A 109 4.07 2.52 9.53
CA PHE A 109 4.44 2.88 8.17
C PHE A 109 3.21 3.46 7.43
N ILE A 110 3.33 4.66 6.89
CA ILE A 110 2.22 5.32 6.19
C ILE A 110 2.35 5.11 4.69
N TRP A 111 1.44 4.33 4.11
CA TRP A 111 1.35 4.10 2.68
C TRP A 111 0.08 4.69 2.07
N ASP A 112 0.20 5.91 1.55
CA ASP A 112 -0.87 6.56 0.79
C ASP A 112 -0.72 6.27 -0.70
N ARG A 113 -1.39 5.21 -1.16
CA ARG A 113 -1.42 4.78 -2.56
C ARG A 113 -2.23 5.72 -3.44
N GLY A 114 -3.21 6.40 -2.86
CA GLY A 114 -3.95 7.45 -3.56
C GLY A 114 -3.03 8.56 -4.08
N ARG A 115 -2.07 8.99 -3.26
CA ARG A 115 -1.11 10.03 -3.63
C ARG A 115 -0.23 9.64 -4.83
N GLU A 116 0.08 8.36 -5.00
CA GLU A 116 0.82 7.85 -6.17
C GLU A 116 0.06 8.07 -7.49
N LEU A 117 -1.26 8.22 -7.42
CA LEU A 117 -2.18 8.44 -8.55
C LEU A 117 -2.72 9.88 -8.62
N GLY A 118 -2.18 10.80 -7.82
CA GLY A 118 -2.66 12.19 -7.75
C GLY A 118 -3.96 12.38 -6.96
N MET A 119 -4.39 11.36 -6.20
CA MET A 119 -5.54 11.44 -5.30
C MET A 119 -5.07 11.98 -3.94
N VAL A 120 -5.79 12.96 -3.38
CA VAL A 120 -5.41 13.57 -2.11
C VAL A 120 -6.11 12.89 -0.94
N ASN A 121 -5.34 12.56 0.10
CA ASN A 121 -5.80 11.98 1.35
C ASN A 121 -5.20 12.76 2.53
N ARG A 122 -5.81 12.65 3.72
CA ARG A 122 -5.34 13.26 4.97
C ARG A 122 -5.00 12.17 5.97
N LEU A 123 -3.73 11.89 6.16
CA LEU A 123 -3.24 10.92 7.13
C LEU A 123 -2.38 11.68 8.15
N GLN A 124 -2.82 11.73 9.42
CA GLN A 124 -2.12 12.54 10.42
C GLN A 124 -2.20 11.90 11.81
N ARG A 125 -1.10 12.00 12.57
CA ARG A 125 -1.14 11.82 14.02
C ARG A 125 -1.84 13.01 14.68
N VAL A 126 -2.80 12.73 15.55
CA VAL A 126 -3.59 13.76 16.28
C VAL A 126 -3.57 13.57 17.80
N GLY A 127 -2.77 12.63 18.31
CA GLY A 127 -2.50 12.44 19.74
C GLY A 127 -1.25 13.19 20.22
N PRO A 128 -1.06 13.33 21.54
CA PRO A 128 0.12 13.97 22.13
C PRO A 128 1.43 13.24 21.81
#